data_AF-A0A7C5ZZM7-F1
#
_entry.id   AF-A0A7C5ZZM7-F1
#
_cell.length_a   1.000
_cell.length_b   1.000
_cell.length_c   1.000
_cell.angle_alpha   90.00
_cell.angle_beta   90.00
_cell.angle_gamma   90.00
#
_symmetry.space_group_name_H-M   'P 1'
#
loop_
_entity.id
_entity.type
_entity.pdbx_description
1 polymer ?
#
loop_
_entity_poly.entity_id
_entity_poly.type
_entity_poly.pdbx_seq_one_letter_code
_entity_poly.pdbx_strand_id
1 'polypeptide(L)' 'MGVVHRPDDIINRKKRVEIVTRDMNPGVRELILKIVGSWDGLKSVEELKRLVGDEKARQIIEELGLPVE' A
#
# COMPACT_ATOMS: atom_id res chain seq x y z
N MET A 1 7.67 13.58 -14.87
CA MET A 1 7.75 12.13 -15.17
C MET A 1 6.66 11.46 -14.35
N GLY A 2 5.49 11.26 -14.95
CA GLY A 2 4.40 10.54 -14.28
C GLY A 2 4.67 9.04 -14.41
N VAL A 3 4.80 8.34 -13.29
CA VAL A 3 4.80 6.87 -13.30
C VAL A 3 3.44 6.46 -13.87
N VAL A 4 3.46 6.00 -15.12
CA VAL A 4 2.27 5.48 -15.79
C VAL A 4 2.03 4.10 -15.21
N HIS A 5 1.37 4.04 -14.05
CA HIS A 5 0.94 2.78 -13.46
C HIS A 5 -0.02 2.11 -14.44
N ARG A 6 0.48 1.07 -15.12
CA ARG A 6 -0.35 0.24 -15.99
C ARG A 6 -1.49 -0.34 -15.15
N PRO A 7 -2.71 -0.46 -15.70
CA PRO A 7 -3.85 -1.01 -14.97
C PRO A 7 -3.59 -2.42 -14.43
N ASP A 8 -2.74 -3.20 -15.11
CA ASP A 8 -2.31 -4.54 -14.68
C ASP A 8 -1.51 -4.51 -13.37
N ASP A 9 -0.68 -3.48 -13.19
CA ASP A 9 0.16 -3.27 -12.01
C ASP A 9 -0.71 -2.95 -10.78
N ILE A 10 -1.75 -2.12 -10.98
CA ILE A 10 -2.73 -1.77 -9.94
C ILE A 10 -3.53 -3.00 -9.49
N ILE A 11 -3.94 -3.86 -10.43
CA ILE A 11 -4.68 -5.09 -10.10
C ILE A 11 -3.80 -6.06 -9.31
N ASN A 12 -2.54 -6.23 -9.70
CA ASN A 12 -1.60 -7.06 -8.94
C ASN A 12 -1.30 -6.48 -7.55
N ARG A 13 -1.12 -5.16 -7.45
CA ARG A 13 -0.95 -4.46 -6.16
C ARG A 13 -2.15 -4.65 -5.25
N LYS A 14 -3.35 -4.50 -5.80
CA LYS A 14 -4.61 -4.68 -5.08
C LYS A 14 -4.75 -6.10 -4.53
N LYS A 15 -4.42 -7.12 -5.33
CA LYS A 15 -4.35 -8.52 -4.89
C LYS A 15 -3.33 -8.75 -3.77
N ARG A 16 -2.12 -8.17 -3.88
CA ARG A 16 -1.09 -8.31 -2.85
C ARG A 16 -1.48 -7.63 -1.54
N VAL A 17 -1.99 -6.39 -1.60
CA VAL A 17 -2.57 -5.71 -0.44
C VAL A 17 -3.62 -6.61 0.20
N GLU A 18 -4.53 -7.15 -0.62
CA GLU A 18 -5.62 -8.02 -0.19
C GLU A 18 -5.13 -9.29 0.52
N ILE A 19 -4.01 -9.89 0.10
CA ILE A 19 -3.38 -11.03 0.78
C ILE A 19 -2.77 -10.61 2.11
N VAL A 20 -1.99 -9.52 2.14
CA VAL A 20 -1.28 -9.05 3.34
C VAL A 20 -2.24 -8.52 4.41
N THR A 21 -3.37 -7.95 3.98
CA THR A 21 -4.40 -7.36 4.84
C THR A 21 -5.64 -8.24 4.99
N ARG A 22 -5.57 -9.52 4.54
CA ARG A 22 -6.66 -10.49 4.69
C ARG A 22 -7.05 -10.71 6.16
N ASP A 23 -6.07 -10.61 7.05
CA ASP A 23 -6.24 -10.77 8.49
C ASP A 23 -6.72 -9.48 9.17
N MET A 24 -6.80 -8.38 8.42
CA MET A 24 -7.24 -7.07 8.92
C MET A 24 -8.71 -6.82 8.64
N ASN A 25 -9.28 -5.90 9.42
CA ASN A 25 -10.63 -5.42 9.17
C ASN A 25 -10.79 -4.85 7.76
N PRO A 26 -11.94 -5.10 7.08
CA PRO A 26 -12.19 -4.63 5.72
C PRO A 26 -12.08 -3.10 5.60
N GLY A 27 -12.44 -2.35 6.64
CA GLY A 27 -12.27 -0.89 6.68
C GLY A 27 -10.81 -0.43 6.63
N VAL A 28 -9.90 -1.16 7.28
CA VAL A 28 -8.45 -0.85 7.26
C VAL A 28 -7.89 -1.14 5.86
N ARG A 29 -8.34 -2.23 5.24
CA ARG A 29 -7.92 -2.61 3.89
C ARG A 29 -8.33 -1.60 2.82
N GLU A 30 -9.53 -1.02 2.92
CA GLU A 30 -9.96 0.07 2.02
C GLU A 30 -9.08 1.32 2.16
N LEU A 31 -8.68 1.67 3.39
CA LEU A 31 -7.80 2.81 3.66
C LEU A 31 -6.40 2.57 3.07
N ILE A 32 -5.85 1.37 3.23
CA ILE A 32 -4.57 0.99 2.63
C ILE A 32 -4.64 1.06 1.11
N LEU A 33 -5.73 0.59 0.49
CA LEU A 33 -5.93 0.70 -0.95
C LEU A 33 -5.97 2.15 -1.44
N LYS A 34 -6.56 3.06 -0.67
CA LYS A 34 -6.50 4.50 -0.98
C LYS A 34 -5.07 5.04 -0.88
N ILE A 35 -4.33 4.70 0.17
CA ILE A 35 -2.95 5.16 0.39
C ILE A 35 -2.01 4.64 -0.71
N VAL A 36 -2.14 3.36 -1.06
CA VAL A 36 -1.37 2.71 -2.14
C VAL A 36 -1.77 3.20 -3.52
N GLY A 37 -3.06 3.50 -3.73
CA GLY A 37 -3.57 4.07 -4.98
C GLY A 37 -3.11 5.50 -5.22
N SER A 38 -2.92 6.28 -4.15
CA SER A 38 -2.37 7.64 -4.18
C SER A 38 -0.97 7.67 -3.56
N TRP A 39 -0.09 6.74 -3.96
CA TRP A 39 1.26 6.66 -3.38
C TRP A 39 2.06 7.93 -3.63
N ASP A 40 2.38 8.66 -2.56
CA ASP A 40 3.13 9.92 -2.55
C ASP A 40 4.43 9.75 -1.73
N GLY A 41 5.09 8.61 -1.91
CA GLY A 41 6.37 8.29 -1.26
C GLY A 41 6.28 8.34 0.27
N LEU A 42 7.13 9.18 0.88
CA LEU A 42 7.25 9.38 2.33
C LEU A 42 5.91 9.64 3.04
N LYS A 43 5.01 10.44 2.44
CA LYS A 43 3.74 10.79 3.07
C LYS A 43 2.81 9.57 3.19
N SER A 44 2.76 8.75 2.15
CA SER A 44 1.99 7.49 2.16
C SER A 44 2.56 6.47 3.13
N VAL A 45 3.88 6.48 3.34
CA VAL A 45 4.56 5.62 4.31
C VAL A 45 4.17 5.99 5.73
N GLU A 46 4.23 7.28 6.10
CA GLU A 46 3.83 7.74 7.42
C GLU A 46 2.36 7.44 7.72
N GLU A 47 1.48 7.66 6.75
CA GLU A 47 0.04 7.32 6.88
C GLU A 47 -0.17 5.81 7.06
N LEU A 48 0.54 4.96 6.31
CA LEU A 48 0.50 3.51 6.50
C LEU A 48 1.00 3.11 7.89
N LYS A 49 2.11 3.69 8.36
CA LYS A 49 2.65 3.42 9.70
C LYS A 49 1.66 3.79 10.79
N ARG A 50 0.96 4.92 10.66
CA ARG A 50 -0.10 5.31 11.59
C ARG A 50 -1.30 4.36 11.56
N LEU A 51 -1.61 3.79 10.39
CA LEU A 51 -2.80 2.96 10.20
C LEU A 51 -2.61 1.52 10.67
N VAL A 52 -1.47 0.91 10.36
CA VAL A 52 -1.20 -0.52 10.60
C VAL A 52 -0.01 -0.79 11.53
N GLY A 53 0.70 0.25 11.96
CA GLY A 53 1.94 0.16 12.71
C GLY A 53 3.18 0.06 11.82
N ASP A 54 4.34 0.46 12.38
CA ASP A 54 5.62 0.48 11.67
C ASP A 54 6.01 -0.86 11.03
N GLU A 55 5.86 -1.96 11.77
CA GLU A 55 6.24 -3.29 11.31
C GLU A 55 5.42 -3.74 10.10
N LYS A 56 4.10 -3.55 10.17
CA LYS A 56 3.20 -3.99 9.11
C LYS A 56 3.26 -3.08 7.90
N ALA A 57 3.44 -1.78 8.11
CA ALA A 57 3.68 -0.83 7.03
C ALA A 57 4.92 -1.22 6.23
N ARG A 58 6.01 -1.58 6.92
CA ARG A 58 7.26 -2.01 6.28
C ARG A 58 7.07 -3.29 5.46
N GLN A 59 6.38 -4.30 6.03
CA GLN A 59 6.00 -5.51 5.29
C GLN A 59 5.22 -5.20 4.02
N ILE A 60 4.21 -4.33 4.10
CA ILE A 60 3.38 -3.95 2.96
C ILE A 60 4.22 -3.23 1.90
N ILE A 61 5.11 -2.33 2.30
CA ILE A 61 6.00 -1.60 1.39
C ILE A 61 6.94 -2.55 0.64
N GLU A 62 7.55 -3.50 1.37
CA GLU A 62 8.45 -4.51 0.79
C GLU A 62 7.70 -5.47 -0.15
N GLU A 63 6.55 -6.00 0.27
CA GLU A 63 5.72 -6.91 -0.55
C GLU A 63 5.19 -6.26 -1.84
N LEU A 64 4.95 -4.95 -1.80
CA LEU A 64 4.45 -4.16 -2.93
C LEU A 64 5.56 -3.52 -3.76
N GLY A 65 6.83 -3.67 -3.37
CA GLY A 65 7.98 -3.05 -4.04
C GLY A 65 7.82 -1.54 -4.21
N LEU A 66 7.26 -0.88 -3.20
CA LEU A 66 6.95 0.54 -3.27
C LEU A 66 8.22 1.39 -3.07
N PRO A 67 8.50 2.37 -3.95
CA PRO A 67 9.63 3.26 -3.75
C PRO A 67 9.38 4.17 -2.54
N VAL A 68 10.37 4.21 -1.65
CA VAL A 68 10.47 5.10 -0.49
C VAL A 68 11.49 6.17 -0.85
N GLU A 69 11.09 7.09 -1.72
CA GLU A 69 11.88 8.26 -2.13
C GLU A 69 11.14 9.55 -1.71
#